data_AF-A0A0R1F3E8-F1
#
_entry.id   AF-A0A0R1F3E8-F1
#
_cell.length_a   1.000
_cell.length_b   1.000
_cell.length_c   1.000
_cell.angle_alpha   90.00
_cell.angle_beta   90.00
_cell.angle_gamma   90.00
#
_symmetry.space_group_name_H-M   'P 1'
#
loop_
_entity.id
_entity.type
_entity.pdbx_description
1 polymer ?
#
loop_
_entity_poly.entity_id
_entity_poly.type
_entity_poly.pdbx_seq_one_letter_code
_entity_poly.pdbx_strand_id
1 'polypeptide(L)' 'MRSFSYKGLKSYLTTLGDFSEIDVYVMETPSRCYHVYVHQLQDLEQLTRQAIFNVDNNKIEHG' A
#
# COMPACT_ATOMS: atom_id res chain seq x y z
N MET A 1 5.04 9.03 6.41
CA MET A 1 3.82 8.28 6.01
C MET A 1 2.94 9.09 5.07
N ARG A 2 2.53 8.49 3.95
CA ARG A 2 1.61 9.08 2.96
C ARG A 2 0.36 8.22 2.85
N SER A 3 -0.80 8.85 2.93
CA SER A 3 -2.10 8.17 2.85
C SER A 3 -2.62 8.15 1.42
N PHE A 4 -3.22 7.04 1.04
CA PHE A 4 -3.76 6.79 -0.30
C PHE A 4 -5.13 6.13 -0.21
N SER A 5 -5.99 6.43 -1.18
CA SER A 5 -7.10 5.56 -1.55
C SER A 5 -6.58 4.35 -2.34
N TYR A 6 -7.39 3.30 -2.51
CA TYR A 6 -7.00 2.15 -3.33
C TYR A 6 -6.50 2.54 -4.73
N LYS A 7 -7.22 3.42 -5.43
CA LYS A 7 -6.83 3.91 -6.76
C LYS A 7 -5.54 4.72 -6.70
N GLY A 8 -5.38 5.55 -5.66
CA GLY A 8 -4.18 6.35 -5.45
C GLY A 8 -2.95 5.49 -5.19
N LEU A 9 -3.08 4.45 -4.36
CA LEU A 9 -2.01 3.51 -4.06
C LEU A 9 -1.62 2.74 -5.31
N LYS A 10 -2.59 2.19 -6.05
CA LYS A 10 -2.32 1.48 -7.31
C LYS A 10 -1.56 2.37 -8.30
N SER A 11 -2.00 3.61 -8.49
CA SER A 11 -1.32 4.56 -9.38
C SER A 11 0.08 4.91 -8.90
N TYR A 12 0.28 5.04 -7.58
CA TYR A 12 1.58 5.30 -6.98
C TYR A 12 2.54 4.14 -7.23
N LEU A 13 2.12 2.90 -6.94
CA LEU A 13 2.95 1.71 -7.16
C LEU A 13 3.27 1.47 -8.64
N THR A 14 2.32 1.69 -9.54
CA THR A 14 2.58 1.63 -10.99
C THR A 14 3.60 2.69 -11.43
N THR A 15 3.61 3.87 -10.80
CA THR A 15 4.58 4.93 -11.12
C THR A 15 5.95 4.65 -10.51
N LEU A 16 5.98 4.01 -9.33
CA LEU A 16 7.21 3.61 -8.66
C LEU A 16 7.99 2.59 -9.48
N GLY A 17 7.29 1.75 -10.27
CA GLY A 17 7.90 0.75 -11.14
C GLY A 17 8.23 -0.52 -10.36
N ASP A 18 9.46 -0.99 -10.45
CA ASP A 18 9.94 -2.13 -9.67
C ASP A 18 10.15 -1.72 -8.21
N PHE A 19 9.60 -2.53 -7.31
CA PHE A 19 9.78 -2.44 -5.86
C PHE A 19 9.87 -3.85 -5.28
N SER A 20 10.68 -4.04 -4.25
CA SER A 20 10.87 -5.36 -3.63
C SER A 20 9.86 -5.64 -2.52
N GLU A 21 9.57 -4.62 -1.71
CA GLU A 21 8.64 -4.71 -0.60
C GLU A 21 8.19 -3.30 -0.20
N ILE A 22 6.91 -3.14 0.08
CA ILE A 22 6.35 -1.90 0.61
C ILE A 22 5.47 -2.22 1.81
N ASP A 23 5.80 -1.56 2.92
CA ASP A 23 5.10 -1.64 4.19
C ASP A 23 3.83 -0.77 4.15
N VAL A 24 2.65 -1.41 4.19
CA VAL A 24 1.35 -0.73 4.04
C VAL A 24 0.45 -0.97 5.25
N TYR A 25 0.07 0.11 5.91
CA TYR A 25 -0.93 0.10 6.96
C TYR A 25 -2.33 0.34 6.40
N VAL A 26 -3.17 -0.69 6.47
CA VAL A 26 -4.52 -0.72 5.94
C VAL A 26 -5.51 -0.39 7.06
N MET A 27 -6.29 0.67 6.87
CA MET A 27 -7.41 1.05 7.71
C MET A 27 -8.71 0.80 6.93
N GLU A 28 -9.34 -0.35 7.13
CA GLU A 28 -10.64 -0.66 6.50
C GLU A 28 -11.79 0.05 7.22
N THR A 29 -11.74 0.01 8.55
CA THR A 29 -12.69 0.68 9.45
C THR A 29 -11.95 1.12 10.70
N PRO A 30 -12.53 1.99 11.55
CA PRO A 30 -11.90 2.39 12.82
C PRO A 30 -11.53 1.22 13.75
N SER A 31 -12.20 0.07 13.62
CA SER A 31 -11.96 -1.12 14.44
C SER A 31 -11.21 -2.24 13.71
N ARG A 32 -10.90 -2.06 12.42
CA ARG A 32 -10.18 -3.05 11.62
C ARG A 32 -9.04 -2.38 10.86
N CYS A 33 -7.89 -2.43 11.50
CA CYS A 33 -6.62 -1.94 10.97
C CYS A 33 -5.61 -3.06 11.02
N TYR A 34 -4.81 -3.21 9.96
CA TYR A 34 -3.79 -4.25 9.88
C TYR A 34 -2.65 -3.81 8.96
N HIS A 35 -1.55 -4.56 9.02
CA HIS A 35 -0.35 -4.30 8.25
C HIS A 35 -0.17 -5.37 7.18
N VAL A 36 0.22 -4.97 5.98
CA VAL A 36 0.54 -5.88 4.88
C VAL A 36 1.82 -5.43 4.18
N TYR A 37 2.59 -6.40 3.74
CA TYR A 37 3.71 -6.20 2.83
C TYR A 37 3.20 -6.39 1.40
N VAL A 38 3.45 -5.40 0.55
CA VAL A 38 3.12 -5.46 -0.87
C VAL A 38 4.43 -5.66 -1.62
N HIS A 39 4.56 -6.81 -2.28
CA HIS A 39 5.75 -7.19 -3.05
C HIS A 39 5.56 -6.95 -4.55
N GLN A 40 4.29 -6.94 -5.00
CA GLN A 40 3.92 -6.71 -6.38
C GLN A 40 2.54 -6.07 -6.48
N LEU A 41 2.25 -5.45 -7.63
CA LEU A 41 0.98 -4.73 -7.84
C LEU A 41 -0.27 -5.63 -7.66
N GLN A 42 -0.13 -6.93 -7.95
CA GLN A 42 -1.22 -7.92 -7.81
C GLN A 42 -1.62 -8.20 -6.36
N ASP A 43 -0.74 -7.97 -5.39
CA ASP A 43 -1.08 -8.17 -3.98
C ASP A 43 -2.18 -7.20 -3.52
N LEU A 44 -2.31 -6.05 -4.18
CA LEU A 44 -3.40 -5.11 -3.93
C LEU A 44 -4.78 -5.71 -4.20
N GLU A 45 -4.91 -6.70 -5.10
CA GLU A 45 -6.20 -7.30 -5.43
C GLU A 45 -6.84 -8.04 -4.25
N GLN A 46 -6.03 -8.44 -3.27
CA GLN A 46 -6.48 -9.09 -2.03
C GLN A 46 -6.97 -8.08 -0.97
N LEU A 47 -6.72 -6.78 -1.18
CA LEU A 47 -7.04 -5.72 -0.23
C LEU A 47 -8.41 -5.08 -0.51
N THR A 48 -9.07 -4.64 0.56
CA THR A 48 -10.36 -3.95 0.44
C THR A 48 -10.22 -2.60 -0.24
N ARG A 49 -10.92 -2.41 -1.35
CA ARG A 49 -10.87 -1.18 -2.18
C ARG A 49 -11.37 0.09 -1.48
N GLN A 50 -12.09 -0.06 -0.37
CA GLN A 50 -12.65 1.03 0.43
C GLN A 50 -11.73 1.48 1.58
N ALA A 51 -10.62 0.77 1.82
CA ALA A 51 -9.69 1.10 2.88
C ALA A 51 -8.87 2.36 2.58
N ILE A 52 -8.33 2.96 3.64
CA ILE A 52 -7.26 3.95 3.57
C ILE A 52 -5.93 3.22 3.77
N PHE A 53 -4.98 3.47 2.89
CA PHE A 53 -3.66 2.84 2.90
C PHE A 53 -2.61 3.88 3.29
N ASN A 54 -1.85 3.61 4.35
CA ASN A 54 -0.76 4.47 4.76
C ASN A 54 0.56 3.78 4.48
N VAL A 55 1.37 4.37 3.61
CA VAL A 55 2.68 3.86 3.21
C VAL A 55 3.76 4.68 3.90
N ASP A 56 4.76 4.02 4.46
CA ASP A 56 5.93 4.71 4.97
C ASP A 56 7.02 4.85 3.90
N ASN A 57 7.07 6.02 3.26
CA ASN A 57 8.04 6.32 2.20
C ASN A 57 9.51 6.22 2.63
N ASN A 58 9.81 6.23 3.94
CA ASN A 58 11.18 6.11 4.43
C ASN A 58 11.72 4.66 4.40
N LYS A 59 10.85 3.67 4.17
CA LYS A 59 11.21 2.25 4.11
C LYS A 59 11.16 1.66 2.70
N ILE A 60 10.96 2.50 1.69
CA ILE A 60 10.97 2.04 0.30
C ILE A 60 12.44 1.91 -0.09
N GLU A 61 13.00 0.72 0.11
CA GLU A 61 14.33 0.39 -0.40
C GLU A 61 14.22 0.23 -1.92
N HIS A 62 14.87 1.13 -2.66
CA HIS A 62 15.08 0.95 -4.08
C HIS A 62 16.14 -0.15 -4.23
N GLY A 63 15.71 -1.35 -4.61
CA GLY A 63 16.59 -2.46 -4.97
C GLY A 63 17.49 -2.12 -6.15
#